data_AF-A0A1C6FUX9-F1
#
_entry.id   AF-A0A1C6FUX9-F1
#
_cell.length_a   1.000
_cell.length_b   1.000
_cell.length_c   1.000
_cell.angle_alpha   90.00
_cell.angle_beta   90.00
_cell.angle_gamma   90.00
#
_symmetry.space_group_name_H-M   'P 1'
#
loop_
_entity.id
_entity.type
_entity.pdbx_description
1 polymer ?
#
loop_
_entity_poly.entity_id
_entity_poly.type
_entity_poly.pdbx_seq_one_letter_code
_entity_poly.pdbx_strand_id
1 'polypeptide(L)' 'MLKIQKGYDSESKTFRLPTDMVSRLSDLAAKNKLSLNQLVIQCLQYALDNLEEDEKA' A
#
# COMPACT_ATOMS: atom_id res chain seq x y z
N MET A 1 2.46 33.51 -7.81
CA MET A 1 2.26 32.61 -8.97
C MET A 1 2.14 31.19 -8.45
N LEU A 2 1.10 30.45 -8.85
CA LEU A 2 0.92 29.05 -8.47
C LEU A 2 1.97 28.21 -9.23
N LYS A 3 2.91 27.59 -8.52
CA LYS A 3 3.82 26.59 -9.11
C LYS A 3 3.09 25.25 -9.08
N ILE A 4 2.65 24.78 -10.25
CA ILE A 4 2.07 23.44 -10.40
C ILE A 4 3.20 22.43 -10.16
N GLN A 5 3.12 21.68 -9.06
CA GLN A 5 4.02 20.56 -8.81
C GLN A 5 3.62 19.42 -9.74
N LYS A 6 4.59 18.78 -10.41
CA LYS A 6 4.35 17.51 -11.10
C LYS A 6 3.88 16.52 -10.04
N GLY A 7 2.72 15.90 -10.26
CA GLY A 7 2.23 14.84 -9.41
C GLY A 7 3.22 13.68 -9.34
N TYR A 8 3.09 12.84 -8.32
CA TYR A 8 3.88 11.63 -8.17
C TYR A 8 3.49 10.62 -9.26
N ASP A 9 4.47 9.96 -9.87
CA ASP A 9 4.21 8.88 -10.81
C ASP A 9 3.57 7.71 -10.06
N SER A 10 2.38 7.30 -10.47
CA SER A 10 1.64 6.18 -9.87
C SER A 10 0.96 5.35 -10.95
N GLU A 11 1.00 4.03 -10.80
CA GLU A 11 0.30 3.10 -11.68
C GLU A 11 -0.84 2.42 -10.92
N SER A 12 -1.99 2.30 -11.57
CA SER A 12 -3.12 1.54 -11.02
C SER A 12 -2.94 0.04 -11.31
N LYS A 13 -2.96 -0.77 -10.26
CA LYS A 13 -2.90 -2.24 -10.34
C LYS A 13 -4.09 -2.84 -9.58
N THR A 14 -4.73 -3.85 -10.15
CA THR A 14 -5.90 -4.51 -9.57
C THR A 14 -5.52 -5.90 -9.05
N PHE A 15 -5.71 -6.12 -7.75
CA PHE A 15 -5.51 -7.42 -7.10
C PHE A 15 -6.84 -7.94 -6.55
N ARG A 16 -7.02 -9.25 -6.57
CA ARG A 16 -8.13 -9.91 -5.85
C ARG A 16 -7.61 -10.40 -4.51
N LEU A 17 -8.18 -9.87 -3.43
CA LEU A 17 -7.83 -10.24 -2.06
C LEU A 17 -8.99 -11.02 -1.42
N PRO A 18 -8.71 -11.96 -0.51
CA PRO A 18 -9.73 -12.62 0.30
C PRO A 18 -10.63 -11.61 1.03
N THR A 19 -11.93 -11.87 1.10
CA THR A 19 -12.92 -10.92 1.64
C THR A 19 -12.68 -10.60 3.12
N ASP A 20 -12.29 -11.59 3.90
CA ASP A 20 -11.91 -11.46 5.32
C ASP A 20 -10.69 -10.55 5.51
N MET A 21 -9.70 -10.66 4.61
CA MET A 21 -8.52 -9.80 4.61
C MET A 21 -8.90 -8.35 4.28
N VAL A 22 -9.72 -8.13 3.26
CA VAL A 22 -10.19 -6.78 2.89
C VAL A 22 -10.96 -6.13 4.03
N SER A 23 -11.81 -6.89 4.74
CA SER A 23 -12.53 -6.39 5.90
C SER A 23 -11.57 -5.93 7.00
N ARG A 24 -10.58 -6.75 7.35
CA ARG A 24 -9.60 -6.41 8.40
C ARG A 24 -8.75 -5.20 8.03
N LEU A 25 -8.31 -5.09 6.77
CA LEU A 25 -7.55 -3.95 6.28
C LEU A 25 -8.41 -2.68 6.29
N SER A 26 -9.69 -2.77 5.92
CA SER A 26 -10.62 -1.63 5.94
C SER A 26 -10.86 -1.13 7.37
N ASP A 27 -11.07 -2.03 8.33
CA ASP A 27 -11.23 -1.68 9.74
C ASP A 27 -9.97 -1.02 10.31
N LEU A 28 -8.78 -1.55 9.94
CA LEU A 28 -7.50 -1.01 10.39
C LEU A 28 -7.25 0.37 9.78
N ALA A 29 -7.54 0.56 8.50
CA ALA A 29 -7.44 1.85 7.83
C ALA A 29 -8.36 2.89 8.49
N ALA A 30 -9.62 2.52 8.76
CA ALA A 30 -10.60 3.38 9.42
C ALA A 30 -10.16 3.79 10.84
N LYS A 31 -9.70 2.82 11.65
CA LYS A 31 -9.19 3.08 13.01
C LYS A 31 -8.01 4.06 13.01
N ASN A 32 -7.17 4.01 11.99
CA ASN A 32 -5.98 4.87 11.86
C ASN A 32 -6.22 6.13 11.02
N LYS A 33 -7.45 6.40 10.58
CA LYS A 33 -7.81 7.54 9.71
C LYS A 33 -6.97 7.57 8.42
N LEU A 34 -6.68 6.41 7.86
CA LEU A 34 -5.97 6.22 6.61
C LEU A 34 -6.94 5.76 5.51
N SER A 35 -6.63 6.12 4.27
CA SER A 35 -7.25 5.42 3.14
C SER A 35 -6.72 3.98 3.04
N LEU A 36 -7.54 3.07 2.51
CA LEU A 36 -7.13 1.69 2.27
C LEU A 36 -5.87 1.64 1.39
N ASN A 37 -5.77 2.52 0.39
CA ASN A 37 -4.59 2.62 -0.48
C ASN A 37 -3.32 2.99 0.32
N GLN A 38 -3.39 4.00 1.20
CA GLN A 38 -2.24 4.38 2.04
C GLN A 38 -1.80 3.25 2.96
N LEU A 39 -2.73 2.47 3.49
CA LEU A 39 -2.41 1.30 4.30
C LEU A 39 -1.74 0.22 3.45
N VAL A 40 -2.30 -0.11 2.29
CA VAL A 40 -1.75 -1.14 1.39
C VAL A 40 -0.35 -0.79 0.93
N ILE A 41 -0.07 0.46 0.57
CA ILE A 41 1.28 0.91 0.20
C ILE A 41 2.26 0.69 1.35
N GLN A 42 1.90 1.03 2.59
CA GLN A 42 2.77 0.81 3.75
C GLN A 42 3.00 -0.69 4.02
N CYS A 43 1.98 -1.52 3.88
CA CYS A 43 2.12 -2.96 4.02
C CYS A 43 3.07 -3.54 2.95
N LEU A 44 2.95 -3.09 1.70
CA LEU A 44 3.82 -3.52 0.61
C LEU A 44 5.26 -3.04 0.81
N GLN A 45 5.46 -1.79 1.23
CA GLN A 45 6.80 -1.26 1.51
C GLN A 45 7.46 -2.04 2.64
N TYR A 46 6.73 -2.28 3.74
CA TYR A 46 7.24 -3.10 4.85
C TYR A 46 7.60 -4.51 4.38
N ALA A 47 6.75 -5.15 3.58
CA ALA A 47 7.05 -6.47 3.03
C ALA A 47 8.31 -6.46 2.16
N LEU A 48 8.52 -5.45 1.31
CA LEU A 48 9.72 -5.29 0.49
C LEU A 48 10.98 -5.06 1.32
N ASP A 49 10.90 -4.24 2.37
CA ASP A 49 12.04 -3.91 3.23
C ASP A 49 12.43 -5.07 4.16
N ASN A 50 11.52 -6.00 4.43
CA ASN A 50 11.70 -7.14 5.34
C ASN A 50 11.63 -8.49 4.62
N LEU A 51 11.55 -8.49 3.29
CA LEU A 51 11.79 -9.67 2.50
C LEU A 51 13.26 -10.02 2.72
N GLU A 52 13.51 -11.16 3.37
CA GLU A 52 14.85 -11.75 3.35
C GLU A 52 15.24 -11.81 1.87
N GLU A 53 16.35 -11.16 1.50
CA GLU A 53 16.95 -11.44 0.21
C GLU A 53 17.24 -12.93 0.25
N ASP A 54 16.42 -13.73 -0.45
CA ASP A 54 16.85 -15.03 -0.91
C ASP A 54 18.15 -14.72 -1.66
N GLU A 55 19.28 -14.90 -0.96
CA GLU A 55 20.61 -14.98 -1.53
C GLU A 55 20.42 -15.88 -2.75
N LYS A 56 20.48 -15.27 -3.94
CA LYS A 56 20.48 -16.02 -5.18
C LYS A 56 21.70 -16.93 -5.13
N ALA A 57 21.45 -18.21 -4.83
CA ALA A 57 22.29 -19.33 -5.21
C ALA A 57 22.48 -19.36 -6.73
#